data_AF-A0A3C0I1Y5-F1
#
_entry.id   AF-A0A3C0I1Y5-F1
#
_cell.length_a   1.000
_cell.length_b   1.000
_cell.length_c   1.000
_cell.angle_alpha   90.00
_cell.angle_beta   90.00
_cell.angle_gamma   90.00
#
_symmetry.space_group_name_H-M   'P 1'
#
loop_
_entity.id
_entity.type
_entity.pdbx_description
1 polymer ?
#
loop_
_entity_poly.entity_id
_entity_poly.type
_entity_poly.pdbx_seq_one_letter_code
_entity_poly.pdbx_strand_id
1 'polypeptide(L)'
;MDLSPYLKLMSEKNGSDLLVTVGSPVTIKLNGKNKPVGKTAVTADMAKAAAFGMMSDAQKKEFVKDKALDFDYSNDIGEFKVSLSFKNKAVGIVIKLASDKAAAKESDKKEEQPKAEVKSDSKEVPIIDSTDLIDYLKITHQCDGSDLFVTVGSQIKAKIYGSARPLSSFIATPEITKKCAYSILTDEQIAQFEQTKDLDFAISLPDGSARFRGNAFFQRKTIGLVMRFIPSEIPSAE
;
A
#
# COMPACT_ATOMS: atom_id res chain seq x y z
N MET A 1 -9.79 23.59 10.49
CA MET A 1 -8.32 23.70 10.60
C MET A 1 -7.78 23.79 9.19
N ASP A 2 -6.92 24.74 8.90
CA ASP A 2 -6.27 24.84 7.59
C ASP A 2 -5.05 23.91 7.53
N LEU A 3 -4.96 23.07 6.49
CA LEU A 3 -3.85 22.14 6.27
C LEU A 3 -2.78 22.70 5.33
N SER A 4 -3.03 23.84 4.67
CA SER A 4 -2.11 24.45 3.71
C SER A 4 -0.68 24.66 4.25
N PRO A 5 -0.47 25.13 5.51
CA PRO A 5 0.88 25.27 6.05
C PRO A 5 1.61 23.93 6.23
N TYR A 6 0.86 22.86 6.53
CA TYR A 6 1.43 21.53 6.71
C TYR A 6 1.73 20.84 5.39
N LEU A 7 0.89 21.07 4.37
CA LEU A 7 1.15 20.64 3.00
C LEU A 7 2.39 21.34 2.43
N LYS A 8 2.51 22.65 2.65
CA LYS A 8 3.71 23.41 2.25
C LYS A 8 4.96 22.88 2.94
N LEU A 9 4.90 22.66 4.26
CA LEU A 9 6.03 22.10 5.02
C LEU A 9 6.37 20.68 4.55
N MET A 10 5.37 19.87 4.21
CA MET A 10 5.55 18.53 3.64
C MET A 10 6.29 18.61 2.30
N SER A 11 5.86 19.47 1.39
CA SER A 11 6.54 19.68 0.09
C SER A 11 7.96 20.22 0.26
N GLU A 12 8.16 21.23 1.11
CA GLU A 12 9.49 21.86 1.35
C GLU A 12 10.50 20.93 2.03
N LYS A 13 10.03 19.94 2.80
CA LYS A 13 10.88 19.00 3.53
C LYS A 13 10.96 17.62 2.89
N ASN A 14 10.47 17.48 1.64
CA ASN A 14 10.38 16.20 0.93
C ASN A 14 9.69 15.12 1.77
N GLY A 15 8.60 15.48 2.44
CA GLY A 15 7.77 14.56 3.20
C GLY A 15 6.94 13.67 2.30
N SER A 16 6.84 12.40 2.64
CA SER A 16 6.10 11.41 1.85
C SER A 16 4.62 11.33 2.23
N ASP A 17 4.31 11.56 3.51
CA ASP A 17 2.95 11.45 4.04
C ASP A 17 2.70 12.52 5.11
N LEU A 18 1.52 13.15 5.08
CA LEU A 18 0.97 13.95 6.16
C LEU A 18 -0.17 13.15 6.82
N LEU A 19 -0.07 12.94 8.13
CA LEU A 19 -1.04 12.20 8.93
C LEU A 19 -1.72 13.15 9.92
N VAL A 20 -3.05 13.16 9.87
CA VAL A 20 -3.89 13.93 10.78
C VAL A 20 -4.81 12.96 11.51
N THR A 21 -4.54 12.75 12.80
CA THR A 21 -5.28 11.82 13.66
C THR A 21 -5.72 12.53 14.93
N VAL A 22 -6.99 12.39 15.29
CA VAL A 22 -7.53 12.99 16.53
C VAL A 22 -6.77 12.49 17.75
N GLY A 23 -6.43 13.40 18.66
CA GLY A 23 -5.69 13.11 19.90
C GLY A 23 -4.17 13.10 19.74
N SER A 24 -3.64 13.28 18.52
CA SER A 24 -2.20 13.40 18.26
C SER A 24 -1.89 14.69 17.49
N PRO A 25 -0.66 15.23 17.61
CA PRO A 25 -0.22 16.30 16.71
C PRO A 25 -0.20 15.83 15.26
N VAL A 26 -0.38 16.78 14.34
CA VAL A 26 -0.21 16.54 12.91
C VAL A 26 1.20 16.00 12.68
N THR A 27 1.33 14.91 11.94
CA THR A 27 2.61 14.20 11.77
C THR A 27 2.99 14.16 10.31
N ILE A 28 4.23 14.52 9.98
CA ILE A 28 4.78 14.36 8.64
C ILE A 28 5.79 13.22 8.66
N LYS A 29 5.69 12.32 7.69
CA LYS A 29 6.70 11.31 7.46
C LYS A 29 7.84 11.91 6.64
N LEU A 30 8.95 12.17 7.31
CA LEU A 30 10.17 12.73 6.74
C LEU A 30 11.25 11.65 6.75
N ASN A 31 11.82 11.31 5.59
CA ASN A 31 12.86 10.29 5.47
C ASN A 31 12.48 8.95 6.12
N GLY A 32 11.25 8.51 5.91
CA GLY A 32 10.72 7.27 6.49
C GLY A 32 10.37 7.33 7.98
N LYS A 33 10.64 8.46 8.67
CA LYS A 33 10.36 8.65 10.10
C LYS A 33 9.18 9.59 10.30
N ASN A 34 8.24 9.19 11.16
CA ASN A 34 7.12 10.02 11.58
C ASN A 34 7.62 11.12 12.51
N LYS A 35 7.52 12.37 12.08
CA LYS A 35 7.87 13.56 12.86
C LYS A 35 6.60 14.39 13.14
N PRO A 36 6.21 14.57 14.42
CA PRO A 36 5.12 15.46 14.76
C PRO A 36 5.51 16.92 14.47
N VAL A 37 4.57 17.66 13.91
CA VAL A 37 4.68 19.09 13.60
C VAL A 37 3.88 19.85 14.64
N GLY A 38 4.60 20.45 15.58
CA GLY A 38 4.02 21.15 16.72
C GLY A 38 3.64 20.22 17.88
N LYS A 39 2.96 20.80 18.88
CA LYS A 39 2.53 20.11 20.12
C LYS A 39 1.01 20.03 20.27
N THR A 40 0.27 20.75 19.43
CA THR A 40 -1.19 20.82 19.50
C THR A 40 -1.80 19.52 19.01
N ALA A 41 -2.51 18.82 19.89
CA ALA A 41 -3.28 17.65 19.50
C ALA A 41 -4.46 18.05 18.61
N VAL A 42 -4.68 17.29 17.54
CA VAL A 42 -5.81 17.50 16.64
C VAL A 42 -7.10 17.11 17.36
N THR A 43 -8.09 18.01 17.41
CA THR A 43 -9.42 17.69 17.93
C THR A 43 -10.33 17.11 16.84
N ALA A 44 -11.44 16.48 17.22
CA ALA A 44 -12.41 15.94 16.27
C ALA A 44 -12.97 17.02 15.33
N ASP A 45 -13.24 18.21 15.85
CA ASP A 45 -13.71 19.35 15.05
C ASP A 45 -12.63 19.87 14.10
N MET A 46 -11.37 19.87 14.52
CA MET A 46 -10.24 20.26 13.67
C MET A 46 -10.08 19.30 12.49
N ALA A 47 -10.09 17.98 12.76
CA ALA A 47 -9.98 16.96 11.71
C ALA A 47 -11.18 16.98 10.76
N LYS A 48 -12.40 17.14 11.30
CA LYS A 48 -13.61 17.25 10.49
C LYS A 48 -13.60 18.49 9.60
N ALA A 49 -13.24 19.65 10.15
CA ALA A 49 -13.15 20.89 9.38
C ALA A 49 -12.07 20.82 8.29
N ALA A 50 -10.94 20.15 8.56
CA ALA A 50 -9.90 19.94 7.56
C ALA A 50 -10.37 19.02 6.42
N ALA A 51 -10.94 17.85 6.76
CA ALA A 51 -11.47 16.91 5.77
C ALA A 51 -12.55 17.53 4.89
N PHE A 52 -13.57 18.15 5.49
CA PHE A 52 -14.68 18.76 4.75
C PHE A 52 -14.27 19.97 3.92
N GLY A 53 -13.17 20.64 4.28
CA GLY A 53 -12.61 21.75 3.51
C GLY A 53 -11.91 21.31 2.21
N MET A 54 -11.46 20.05 2.14
CA MET A 54 -10.80 19.49 0.96
C MET A 54 -11.78 18.80 0.00
N MET A 55 -13.02 18.56 0.44
CA MET A 55 -14.02 17.78 -0.29
C MET A 55 -15.07 18.66 -0.98
N SER A 56 -15.53 18.21 -2.14
CA SER A 56 -16.76 18.71 -2.78
C SER A 56 -18.02 18.26 -2.03
N ASP A 57 -19.16 18.90 -2.30
CA ASP A 57 -20.43 18.54 -1.65
C ASP A 57 -20.92 17.12 -1.99
N ALA A 58 -20.56 16.60 -3.17
CA ALA A 58 -20.81 15.20 -3.54
C ALA A 58 -19.97 14.25 -2.67
N GLN A 59 -18.67 14.51 -2.58
CA GLN A 59 -17.74 13.75 -1.74
C GLN A 59 -18.14 13.79 -0.25
N LYS A 60 -18.66 14.93 0.25
CA LYS A 60 -19.17 15.04 1.63
C LYS A 60 -20.31 14.07 1.89
N LYS A 61 -21.25 13.93 0.95
CA LYS A 61 -22.36 12.99 1.06
C LYS A 61 -21.87 11.55 1.04
N GLU A 62 -20.93 11.25 0.15
CA GLU A 62 -20.28 9.94 0.03
C GLU A 62 -19.56 9.55 1.32
N PHE A 63 -18.70 10.42 1.86
CA PHE A 63 -18.00 10.16 3.12
C PHE A 63 -18.94 10.00 4.33
N VAL A 64 -20.04 10.77 4.38
CA VAL A 64 -21.04 10.60 5.45
C VAL A 64 -21.69 9.22 5.39
N LYS A 65 -21.91 8.69 4.18
CA LYS A 65 -22.50 7.37 3.93
C LYS A 65 -21.48 6.26 4.19
N ASP A 66 -20.33 6.31 3.54
CA ASP A 66 -19.39 5.20 3.41
C ASP A 66 -18.30 5.22 4.48
N LYS A 67 -18.20 6.31 5.25
CA LYS A 67 -17.24 6.49 6.36
C LYS A 67 -15.77 6.40 5.94
N ALA A 68 -15.49 6.30 4.66
CA ALA A 68 -14.17 6.38 4.06
C ALA A 68 -14.30 7.03 2.67
N LEU A 69 -13.27 7.75 2.25
CA LEU A 69 -13.23 8.36 0.91
C LEU A 69 -11.78 8.62 0.51
N ASP A 70 -11.41 8.18 -0.69
CA ASP A 70 -10.14 8.51 -1.32
C ASP A 70 -10.40 9.45 -2.50
N PHE A 71 -9.62 10.53 -2.61
CA PHE A 71 -9.74 11.48 -3.72
C PHE A 71 -8.43 12.24 -3.95
N ASP A 72 -8.26 12.75 -5.16
CA ASP A 72 -7.16 13.65 -5.48
C ASP A 72 -7.55 15.09 -5.13
N TYR A 73 -6.62 15.82 -4.53
CA TYR A 73 -6.74 17.21 -4.10
C TYR A 73 -5.58 18.01 -4.66
N SER A 74 -5.88 19.02 -5.46
CA SER A 74 -4.88 19.90 -6.06
C SER A 74 -5.09 21.33 -5.57
N ASN A 75 -4.00 22.02 -5.25
CA ASN A 75 -3.99 23.44 -4.90
C ASN A 75 -2.68 24.10 -5.39
N ASP A 76 -2.48 25.37 -5.06
CA ASP A 76 -1.29 26.13 -5.47
C ASP A 76 0.05 25.57 -4.94
N ILE A 77 0.02 24.63 -4.00
CA ILE A 77 1.20 24.01 -3.37
C ILE A 77 1.58 22.70 -4.08
N GLY A 78 0.63 22.05 -4.75
CA GLY A 78 0.86 20.82 -5.48
C GLY A 78 -0.35 19.92 -5.57
N GLU A 79 -0.15 18.76 -6.17
CA GLU A 79 -1.14 17.71 -6.25
C GLU A 79 -0.95 16.72 -5.10
N PHE A 80 -2.05 16.31 -4.49
CA PHE A 80 -2.05 15.45 -3.33
C PHE A 80 -3.11 14.36 -3.45
N LYS A 81 -2.80 13.17 -2.96
CA LYS A 81 -3.78 12.10 -2.76
C LYS A 81 -4.26 12.11 -1.33
N VAL A 82 -5.56 12.28 -1.12
CA VAL A 82 -6.17 12.37 0.19
C VAL A 82 -6.97 11.11 0.46
N SER A 83 -6.70 10.50 1.60
CA SER A 83 -7.44 9.37 2.14
C SER A 83 -8.09 9.75 3.45
N LEU A 84 -9.42 9.70 3.49
CA LEU A 84 -10.25 9.97 4.66
C LEU A 84 -10.82 8.67 5.21
N SER A 85 -10.85 8.57 6.53
CA SER A 85 -11.54 7.48 7.23
C SER A 85 -12.22 8.00 8.49
N PHE A 86 -13.38 7.44 8.84
CA PHE A 86 -14.11 7.74 10.05
C PHE A 86 -14.15 6.49 10.94
N LYS A 87 -13.37 6.49 12.02
CA LYS A 87 -13.28 5.39 12.99
C LYS A 87 -13.32 5.95 14.41
N ASN A 88 -13.94 5.23 15.34
CA ASN A 88 -14.04 5.63 16.75
C ASN A 88 -14.59 7.05 16.97
N LYS A 89 -15.63 7.45 16.21
CA LYS A 89 -16.21 8.81 16.22
C LYS A 89 -15.24 9.93 15.81
N ALA A 90 -14.11 9.60 15.18
CA ALA A 90 -13.07 10.53 14.78
C ALA A 90 -12.75 10.38 13.27
N VAL A 91 -12.38 11.49 12.64
CA VAL A 91 -11.89 11.54 11.25
C VAL A 91 -10.37 11.39 11.27
N GLY A 92 -9.84 10.45 10.48
CA GLY A 92 -8.42 10.33 10.15
C GLY A 92 -8.19 10.79 8.71
N ILE A 93 -7.13 11.56 8.49
CA ILE A 93 -6.72 12.06 7.18
C ILE A 93 -5.29 11.59 6.93
N VAL A 94 -5.05 11.01 5.76
CA VAL A 94 -3.71 10.72 5.25
C VAL A 94 -3.56 11.41 3.91
N ILE A 95 -2.52 12.21 3.74
CA ILE A 95 -2.29 12.98 2.52
C ILE A 95 -0.90 12.63 1.99
N LYS A 96 -0.83 12.26 0.71
CA LYS A 96 0.41 11.90 0.00
C LYS A 96 0.66 12.89 -1.11
N LEU A 97 1.93 13.21 -1.37
CA LEU A 97 2.29 14.02 -2.54
C LEU A 97 2.02 13.19 -3.80
N ALA A 98 1.24 13.73 -4.73
CA ALA A 98 1.11 13.20 -6.08
C ALA A 98 2.26 13.80 -6.89
N SER A 99 3.22 12.96 -7.27
CA SER A 99 4.47 13.43 -7.86
C SER A 99 4.27 13.88 -9.31
N ASP A 100 4.40 15.19 -9.57
CA ASP A 100 4.95 15.68 -10.84
C ASP A 100 5.90 16.90 -10.63
N LYS A 101 7.13 16.71 -11.11
CA LYS A 101 8.32 17.59 -11.28
C LYS A 101 8.62 18.78 -10.33
N ALA A 102 9.80 18.73 -9.70
CA ALA A 102 11.00 19.55 -10.02
C ALA A 102 11.83 19.96 -8.78
N ALA A 103 13.05 19.42 -8.67
CA ALA A 103 14.31 20.16 -8.45
C ALA A 103 15.40 19.22 -7.93
N ALA A 104 16.34 18.90 -8.81
CA ALA A 104 17.60 18.23 -8.50
C ALA A 104 18.54 19.18 -7.73
N LYS A 105 19.31 18.63 -6.78
CA LYS A 105 20.79 18.70 -6.81
C LYS A 105 21.44 17.75 -5.79
N GLU A 106 22.28 16.87 -6.35
CA GLU A 106 23.53 16.23 -5.85
C GLU A 106 23.48 15.41 -4.55
N SER A 107 24.03 14.20 -4.40
CA SER A 107 24.94 13.28 -5.14
C SER A 107 24.91 11.96 -4.31
N ASP A 108 25.15 10.72 -4.76
CA ASP A 108 26.15 10.16 -5.69
C ASP A 108 25.88 8.64 -5.89
N LYS A 109 26.13 8.12 -7.11
CA LYS A 109 26.34 6.71 -7.55
C LYS A 109 25.27 5.64 -7.26
N LYS A 110 24.90 4.71 -8.16
CA LYS A 110 25.28 4.19 -9.50
C LYS A 110 24.12 3.19 -9.79
N GLU A 111 23.57 2.91 -10.98
CA GLU A 111 24.14 2.61 -12.29
C GLU A 111 22.96 2.55 -13.29
N GLU A 112 23.11 3.20 -14.45
CA GLU A 112 22.26 3.10 -15.66
C GLU A 112 22.54 1.76 -16.40
N GLN A 113 21.75 1.15 -17.28
CA GLN A 113 20.69 1.48 -18.27
C GLN A 113 20.20 0.10 -18.84
N PRO A 114 19.31 -0.08 -19.85
CA PRO A 114 18.67 0.89 -20.74
C PRO A 114 17.14 0.75 -20.88
N LYS A 115 16.55 1.83 -21.43
CA LYS A 115 15.20 1.91 -21.97
C LYS A 115 15.15 1.24 -23.35
N ALA A 116 14.18 0.35 -23.57
CA ALA A 116 13.61 0.12 -24.89
C ALA A 116 12.17 0.67 -24.90
N GLU A 117 11.86 1.45 -25.92
CA GLU A 117 10.56 2.04 -26.22
C GLU A 117 9.50 0.93 -26.38
N VAL A 118 8.23 1.04 -25.98
CA VAL A 118 7.11 1.67 -26.71
C VAL A 118 5.78 1.28 -26.00
N LYS A 119 4.77 2.17 -26.04
CA LYS A 119 3.30 1.99 -25.92
C LYS A 119 2.65 1.82 -24.53
N SER A 120 1.92 2.88 -24.15
CA SER A 120 0.51 2.89 -23.75
C SER A 120 -0.13 1.52 -23.48
N ASP A 121 -0.26 1.16 -22.21
CA ASP A 121 -1.49 0.56 -21.67
C ASP A 121 -1.48 0.70 -20.15
N SER A 122 -2.22 1.70 -19.64
CA SER A 122 -2.50 1.86 -18.22
C SER A 122 -3.44 0.74 -17.79
N LYS A 123 -2.92 -0.48 -17.57
CA LYS A 123 -3.70 -1.53 -16.89
C LYS A 123 -3.95 -1.08 -15.46
N GLU A 124 -5.15 -0.61 -15.20
CA GLU A 124 -5.69 -0.39 -13.88
C GLU A 124 -5.56 -1.71 -13.09
N VAL A 125 -4.80 -1.69 -12.00
CA VAL A 125 -4.58 -2.90 -11.19
C VAL A 125 -5.86 -3.17 -10.42
N PRO A 126 -6.55 -4.30 -10.65
CA PRO A 126 -7.85 -4.54 -10.05
C PRO A 126 -7.70 -4.76 -8.54
N ILE A 127 -8.51 -4.04 -7.78
CA ILE A 127 -8.70 -4.28 -6.35
C ILE A 127 -9.79 -5.33 -6.21
N ILE A 128 -9.48 -6.43 -5.54
CA ILE A 128 -10.43 -7.51 -5.27
C ILE A 128 -10.59 -7.73 -3.77
N ASP A 129 -11.80 -8.08 -3.36
CA ASP A 129 -12.10 -8.47 -1.98
C ASP A 129 -12.31 -9.99 -1.85
N SER A 130 -11.49 -10.76 -2.59
CA SER A 130 -11.49 -12.22 -2.48
C SER A 130 -10.79 -12.66 -1.19
N THR A 131 -11.23 -13.79 -0.64
CA THR A 131 -10.53 -14.43 0.49
C THR A 131 -9.49 -15.46 0.01
N ASP A 132 -9.48 -15.79 -1.27
CA ASP A 132 -8.63 -16.83 -1.83
C ASP A 132 -7.34 -16.24 -2.38
N LEU A 133 -6.21 -16.76 -1.91
CA LEU A 133 -4.90 -16.23 -2.26
C LEU A 133 -4.56 -16.44 -3.75
N ILE A 134 -5.13 -17.48 -4.36
CA ILE A 134 -4.96 -17.78 -5.79
C ILE A 134 -5.42 -16.63 -6.68
N ASP A 135 -6.48 -15.90 -6.30
CA ASP A 135 -6.98 -14.77 -7.09
C ASP A 135 -5.98 -13.60 -7.11
N TYR A 136 -5.35 -13.33 -5.97
CA TYR A 136 -4.28 -12.32 -5.88
C TYR A 136 -3.04 -12.73 -6.68
N LEU A 137 -2.71 -14.03 -6.71
CA LEU A 137 -1.59 -14.54 -7.53
C LEU A 137 -1.88 -14.40 -9.03
N LYS A 138 -3.12 -14.66 -9.46
CA LYS A 138 -3.54 -14.43 -10.85
C LYS A 138 -3.40 -12.97 -11.26
N ILE A 139 -3.89 -12.04 -10.44
CA ILE A 139 -3.76 -10.60 -10.71
C ILE A 139 -2.29 -10.18 -10.73
N THR A 140 -1.50 -10.69 -9.79
CA THR A 140 -0.06 -10.44 -9.75
C THR A 140 0.60 -10.87 -11.05
N HIS A 141 0.27 -12.05 -11.58
CA HIS A 141 0.78 -12.52 -12.86
C HIS A 141 0.27 -11.66 -14.04
N GLN A 142 -1.03 -11.35 -14.10
CA GLN A 142 -1.65 -10.55 -15.18
C GLN A 142 -1.13 -9.11 -15.27
N CYS A 143 -0.61 -8.59 -14.16
CA CYS A 143 -0.04 -7.25 -14.03
C CYS A 143 1.49 -7.25 -14.01
N ASP A 144 2.14 -8.35 -14.39
CA ASP A 144 3.61 -8.48 -14.41
C ASP A 144 4.27 -8.13 -13.05
N GLY A 145 3.61 -8.55 -11.97
CA GLY A 145 4.08 -8.38 -10.60
C GLY A 145 5.17 -9.38 -10.22
N SER A 146 6.23 -8.90 -9.58
CA SER A 146 7.38 -9.72 -9.16
C SER A 146 7.15 -10.42 -7.83
N ASP A 147 6.49 -9.76 -6.88
CA ASP A 147 6.30 -10.25 -5.52
C ASP A 147 4.89 -9.90 -5.01
N LEU A 148 4.24 -10.79 -4.26
CA LEU A 148 3.00 -10.56 -3.51
C LEU A 148 3.31 -10.61 -2.01
N PHE A 149 2.82 -9.63 -1.28
CA PHE A 149 2.99 -9.47 0.16
C PHE A 149 1.64 -9.56 0.86
N VAL A 150 1.56 -10.47 1.83
CA VAL A 150 0.40 -10.66 2.70
C VAL A 150 0.90 -10.58 4.13
N THR A 151 0.49 -9.54 4.86
CA THR A 151 0.95 -9.30 6.24
C THR A 151 -0.13 -8.59 7.03
N VAL A 152 -0.31 -9.02 8.28
CA VAL A 152 -1.29 -8.41 9.19
C VAL A 152 -1.05 -6.92 9.34
N GLY A 153 -2.12 -6.13 9.29
CA GLY A 153 -2.05 -4.67 9.44
C GLY A 153 -1.69 -3.93 8.14
N SER A 154 -1.56 -4.62 7.01
CA SER A 154 -1.44 -4.04 5.68
C SER A 154 -2.49 -4.62 4.74
N GLN A 155 -2.87 -3.87 3.70
CA GLN A 155 -3.52 -4.45 2.53
C GLN A 155 -2.59 -5.50 1.89
N ILE A 156 -3.19 -6.47 1.19
CA ILE A 156 -2.47 -7.37 0.30
C ILE A 156 -1.91 -6.52 -0.84
N LYS A 157 -0.62 -6.65 -1.12
CA LYS A 157 0.08 -5.80 -2.09
C LYS A 157 0.92 -6.64 -3.04
N ALA A 158 0.95 -6.27 -4.30
CA ALA A 158 1.91 -6.81 -5.25
C ALA A 158 2.94 -5.75 -5.64
N LYS A 159 4.20 -6.15 -5.80
CA LYS A 159 5.24 -5.33 -6.41
C LYS A 159 5.12 -5.45 -7.92
N ILE A 160 4.55 -4.42 -8.54
CA ILE A 160 4.31 -4.32 -9.98
C ILE A 160 5.20 -3.19 -10.49
N TYR A 161 6.04 -3.48 -11.49
CA TYR A 161 7.02 -2.53 -12.05
C TYR A 161 7.87 -1.83 -10.98
N GLY A 162 8.38 -2.61 -10.01
CA GLY A 162 9.22 -2.09 -8.93
C GLY A 162 8.48 -1.39 -7.78
N SER A 163 7.17 -1.16 -7.90
CA SER A 163 6.36 -0.44 -6.92
C SER A 163 5.33 -1.34 -6.24
N ALA A 164 5.21 -1.25 -4.91
CA ALA A 164 4.17 -1.98 -4.18
C ALA A 164 2.79 -1.33 -4.38
N ARG A 165 1.89 -2.02 -5.08
CA ARG A 165 0.51 -1.63 -5.36
C ARG A 165 -0.46 -2.48 -4.53
N PRO A 166 -1.49 -1.89 -3.90
CA PRO A 166 -2.50 -2.66 -3.18
C PRO A 166 -3.37 -3.45 -4.17
N LEU A 167 -3.73 -4.67 -3.79
CA LEU A 167 -4.65 -5.54 -4.51
C LEU A 167 -5.94 -5.81 -3.72
N SER A 168 -5.98 -5.51 -2.42
CA SER A 168 -7.18 -5.64 -1.58
C SER A 168 -7.66 -4.28 -1.07
N SER A 169 -8.98 -4.11 -0.93
CA SER A 169 -9.53 -2.89 -0.30
C SER A 169 -9.39 -2.96 1.23
N PHE A 170 -9.44 -4.16 1.79
CA PHE A 170 -9.35 -4.42 3.22
C PHE A 170 -7.90 -4.55 3.74
N ILE A 171 -7.73 -4.31 5.04
CA ILE A 171 -6.49 -4.59 5.77
C ILE A 171 -6.50 -6.05 6.21
N ALA A 172 -5.42 -6.79 5.91
CA ALA A 172 -5.31 -8.18 6.32
C ALA A 172 -5.29 -8.30 7.84
N THR A 173 -6.21 -9.11 8.37
CA THR A 173 -6.28 -9.50 9.79
C THR A 173 -5.53 -10.82 10.00
N PRO A 174 -5.22 -11.20 11.26
CA PRO A 174 -4.60 -12.50 11.54
C PRO A 174 -5.37 -13.68 10.95
N GLU A 175 -6.69 -13.62 10.97
CA GLU A 175 -7.60 -14.63 10.41
C GLU A 175 -7.44 -14.73 8.89
N ILE A 176 -7.44 -13.58 8.20
CA ILE A 176 -7.25 -13.52 6.76
C ILE A 176 -5.87 -14.07 6.38
N THR A 177 -4.80 -13.61 7.03
CA THR A 177 -3.45 -14.08 6.72
C THR A 177 -3.28 -15.58 6.95
N LYS A 178 -3.92 -16.11 8.01
CA LYS A 178 -3.91 -17.56 8.29
C LYS A 178 -4.67 -18.31 7.20
N LYS A 179 -5.87 -17.85 6.83
CA LYS A 179 -6.69 -18.47 5.79
C LYS A 179 -5.97 -18.45 4.43
N CYS A 180 -5.35 -17.32 4.06
CA CYS A 180 -4.57 -17.23 2.82
C CYS A 180 -3.38 -18.21 2.83
N ALA A 181 -2.59 -18.26 3.90
CA ALA A 181 -1.47 -19.20 3.99
C ALA A 181 -1.95 -20.66 3.91
N TYR A 182 -2.98 -21.04 4.66
CA TYR A 182 -3.42 -22.44 4.74
C TYR A 182 -4.16 -22.86 3.47
N SER A 183 -4.71 -21.92 2.70
CA SER A 183 -5.37 -22.22 1.42
C SER A 183 -4.43 -22.70 0.32
N ILE A 184 -3.11 -22.47 0.45
CA ILE A 184 -2.12 -22.81 -0.57
C ILE A 184 -1.07 -23.84 -0.09
N LEU A 185 -1.13 -24.25 1.17
CA LEU A 185 -0.24 -25.24 1.76
C LEU A 185 -0.94 -26.60 1.84
N THR A 186 -0.17 -27.68 1.70
CA THR A 186 -0.66 -29.04 1.96
C THR A 186 -0.71 -29.33 3.47
N ASP A 187 -1.46 -30.35 3.90
CA ASP A 187 -1.55 -30.72 5.33
C ASP A 187 -0.17 -31.01 5.95
N GLU A 188 0.73 -31.67 5.20
CA GLU A 188 2.10 -31.92 5.62
C GLU A 188 2.91 -30.61 5.79
N GLN A 189 2.74 -29.67 4.86
CA GLN A 189 3.37 -28.35 4.91
C GLN A 189 2.81 -27.51 6.06
N ILE A 190 1.51 -27.57 6.33
CA ILE A 190 0.88 -26.90 7.47
C ILE A 190 1.47 -27.44 8.77
N ALA A 191 1.56 -28.76 8.92
CA ALA A 191 2.16 -29.38 10.10
C ALA A 191 3.62 -28.95 10.30
N GLN A 192 4.40 -28.94 9.22
CA GLN A 192 5.78 -28.45 9.23
C GLN A 192 5.84 -26.97 9.64
N PHE A 193 5.06 -26.10 8.98
CA PHE A 193 5.01 -24.67 9.28
C PHE A 193 4.57 -24.38 10.72
N GLU A 194 3.60 -25.13 11.25
CA GLU A 194 3.17 -24.96 12.63
C GLU A 194 4.26 -25.36 13.63
N GLN A 195 5.13 -26.31 13.28
CA GLN A 195 6.27 -26.72 14.10
C GLN A 195 7.46 -25.76 13.99
N THR A 196 7.87 -25.41 12.77
CA THR A 196 9.07 -24.61 12.48
C THR A 196 8.84 -23.11 12.54
N LYS A 197 7.59 -22.68 12.37
CA LYS A 197 7.17 -21.27 12.26
C LYS A 197 7.74 -20.52 11.04
N ASP A 198 8.35 -21.24 10.11
CA ASP A 198 8.90 -20.75 8.85
C ASP A 198 8.89 -21.88 7.83
N LEU A 199 8.43 -21.62 6.61
CA LEU A 199 8.33 -22.59 5.53
C LEU A 199 8.53 -21.93 4.17
N ASP A 200 9.58 -22.35 3.45
CA ASP A 200 9.74 -22.15 2.01
C ASP A 200 9.01 -23.25 1.23
N PHE A 201 8.28 -22.87 0.19
CA PHE A 201 7.58 -23.81 -0.69
C PHE A 201 7.43 -23.22 -2.10
N ALA A 202 6.94 -24.02 -3.04
CA ALA A 202 6.61 -23.57 -4.39
C ALA A 202 5.20 -24.05 -4.77
N ILE A 203 4.49 -23.22 -5.53
CA ILE A 203 3.14 -23.49 -6.01
C ILE A 203 3.03 -23.06 -7.47
N SER A 204 2.22 -23.80 -8.24
CA SER A 204 1.83 -23.42 -9.60
C SER A 204 0.37 -22.99 -9.59
N LEU A 205 0.00 -22.00 -10.41
CA LEU A 205 -1.41 -21.68 -10.63
C LEU A 205 -2.15 -22.89 -11.22
N PRO A 206 -3.44 -23.08 -10.89
CA PRO A 206 -4.22 -24.23 -11.39
C PRO A 206 -4.31 -24.33 -12.91
N ASP A 207 -4.22 -23.20 -13.61
CA ASP A 207 -4.22 -23.11 -15.07
C ASP A 207 -2.84 -23.35 -15.70
N GLY A 208 -1.80 -23.58 -14.88
CA GLY A 208 -0.42 -23.76 -15.32
C GLY A 208 0.26 -22.50 -15.85
N SER A 209 -0.39 -21.33 -15.78
CA SER A 209 0.11 -20.09 -16.38
C SER A 209 1.35 -19.51 -15.68
N ALA A 210 1.45 -19.69 -14.37
CA ALA A 210 2.52 -19.13 -13.56
C ALA A 210 2.94 -20.05 -12.42
N ARG A 211 4.20 -19.88 -12.00
CA ARG A 211 4.78 -20.54 -10.83
C ARG A 211 5.25 -19.49 -9.83
N PHE A 212 5.13 -19.79 -8.55
CA PHE A 212 5.54 -18.91 -7.47
C PHE A 212 6.35 -19.69 -6.44
N ARG A 213 7.39 -19.04 -5.90
CA ARG A 213 8.05 -19.46 -4.66
C ARG A 213 7.43 -18.69 -3.52
N GLY A 214 6.91 -19.39 -2.52
CA GLY A 214 6.36 -18.81 -1.30
C GLY A 214 7.30 -18.97 -0.12
N ASN A 215 7.28 -18.00 0.79
CA ASN A 215 7.78 -18.16 2.15
C ASN A 215 6.68 -17.72 3.13
N ALA A 216 6.23 -18.65 3.96
CA ALA A 216 5.31 -18.41 5.06
C ALA A 216 6.09 -18.38 6.38
N PHE A 217 5.88 -17.36 7.20
CA PHE A 217 6.64 -17.17 8.45
C PHE A 217 5.76 -16.58 9.55
N PHE A 218 6.15 -16.80 10.81
CA PHE A 218 5.55 -16.08 11.94
C PHE A 218 6.32 -14.80 12.27
N GLN A 219 5.60 -13.69 12.35
CA GLN A 219 6.11 -12.42 12.84
C GLN A 219 5.17 -11.87 13.92
N ARG A 220 5.69 -11.59 15.12
CA ARG A 220 4.93 -11.04 16.25
C ARG A 220 3.64 -11.81 16.56
N LYS A 221 3.72 -13.15 16.58
CA LYS A 221 2.59 -14.08 16.77
C LYS A 221 1.52 -14.05 15.67
N THR A 222 1.81 -13.42 14.54
CA THR A 222 0.94 -13.39 13.35
C THR A 222 1.64 -14.04 12.16
N ILE A 223 0.87 -14.52 11.18
CA ILE A 223 1.42 -15.14 9.97
C ILE A 223 1.68 -14.06 8.92
N GLY A 224 2.87 -14.08 8.34
CA GLY A 224 3.25 -13.34 7.15
C GLY A 224 3.49 -14.30 5.99
N LEU A 225 3.23 -13.84 4.78
CA LEU A 225 3.45 -14.60 3.56
C LEU A 225 4.00 -13.69 2.46
N VAL A 226 5.06 -14.15 1.80
CA VAL A 226 5.65 -13.51 0.63
C VAL A 226 5.70 -14.52 -0.50
N MET A 227 5.17 -14.16 -1.66
CA MET A 227 5.20 -14.98 -2.86
C MET A 227 6.00 -14.25 -3.93
N ARG A 228 6.95 -14.93 -4.58
CA ARG A 228 7.74 -14.40 -5.68
C ARG A 228 7.43 -15.15 -6.96
N PHE A 229 7.16 -14.42 -8.03
CA PHE A 229 6.96 -15.00 -9.35
C PHE A 229 8.23 -15.69 -9.85
N ILE A 230 8.08 -16.88 -10.41
CA ILE A 230 9.15 -17.65 -11.07
C ILE A 230 8.88 -17.58 -12.57
N PRO A 231 9.72 -16.89 -13.36
CA PRO A 231 9.55 -16.84 -14.80
C PRO A 231 9.72 -18.24 -15.41
N SER A 232 8.86 -18.57 -16.38
CA SER A 232 8.90 -19.85 -17.10
C SER A 232 10.07 -19.92 -18.08
N GLU A 233 10.45 -18.77 -18.65
CA GLU A 233 11.62 -18.63 -19.51
C GLU A 233 12.81 -18.15 -18.68
N ILE A 234 13.92 -18.90 -18.74
CA ILE A 234 15.17 -18.51 -18.09
C ILE A 234 15.77 -17.38 -18.92
N PRO A 235 16.02 -16.18 -18.36
CA PRO A 235 16.66 -15.09 -19.09
C PRO A 235 18.02 -15.54 -19.61
N SER A 236 18.31 -15.30 -20.89
CA SER A 236 19.64 -15.53 -21.45
C SER A 236 20.63 -14.53 -20.83
N ALA A 237 21.82 -15.00 -20.45
CA ALA A 237 22.92 -14.13 -20.06
C ALA A 237 23.50 -13.49 -21.33
N GLU A 238 23.14 -12.24 -21.62
CA GLU A 238 23.91 -11.37 -22.53
C GLU A 238 24.95 -10.57 -21.75
#